data_AF-S5YX14-F1
#
_entry.id   AF-S5YX14-F1
#
_cell.length_a   1.000
_cell.length_b   1.000
_cell.length_c   1.000
_cell.angle_alpha   90.00
_cell.angle_beta   90.00
_cell.angle_gamma   90.00
#
_symmetry.space_group_name_H-M   'P 1'
#
loop_
_entity.id
_entity.type
_entity.pdbx_description
1 polymer ?
#
loop_
_entity_poly.entity_id
_entity_poly.type
_entity_poly.pdbx_seq_one_letter_code
_entity_poly.pdbx_strand_id
1 'polypeptide(L)'
;MLSAIATLRDWYIRQRLRLRELRRICMKQTTVAALLWLIGLIVIVLVPLPTLALTLAALFIALLPVSVLLLWLIHIPAIWNIHASLVAIIVFASTALLSVVGRYLSGVILNDMFAEAPSFFPIAYATGTFFGTVFAMVVLLACCTLVILCFNLILMLFSSAAHHLSWVAGLSHPYRRRGWYNLGSALIFILAFLGTTISAAVLLERSETVLQWVAVEADFFPDHHCATSGWPEGITRVAFVGDEQVLGYLGVEDRIVVLPCQRRPLQGGAPR
;
A
#
# COMPACT_ATOMS: atom_id res chain seq x y z
N MET A 1 -21.92 50.49 -5.78
CA MET A 1 -22.48 49.19 -6.23
C MET A 1 -21.74 48.63 -7.46
N LEU A 2 -21.52 49.42 -8.52
CA LEU A 2 -20.78 48.99 -9.71
C LEU A 2 -19.30 48.62 -9.45
N SER A 3 -18.60 49.31 -8.54
CA SER A 3 -17.20 48.98 -8.20
C SER A 3 -17.07 47.62 -7.49
N ALA A 4 -18.02 47.29 -6.60
CA ALA A 4 -18.03 46.01 -5.88
C ALA A 4 -18.24 44.80 -6.82
N ILE A 5 -19.07 44.98 -7.85
CA ILE A 5 -19.33 43.95 -8.87
C ILE A 5 -18.09 43.73 -9.73
N ALA A 6 -17.37 44.80 -10.11
CA ALA A 6 -16.12 44.71 -10.85
C ALA A 6 -15.03 43.98 -10.05
N THR A 7 -14.86 44.32 -8.76
CA THR A 7 -13.88 43.65 -7.90
C THR A 7 -14.19 42.17 -7.66
N LEU A 8 -15.46 41.80 -7.51
CA LEU A 8 -15.89 40.40 -7.37
C LEU A 8 -15.64 39.59 -8.64
N ARG A 9 -15.93 40.19 -9.81
CA ARG A 9 -15.67 39.57 -11.11
C ARG A 9 -14.17 39.34 -11.34
N ASP A 10 -13.33 40.33 -11.02
CA ASP A 10 -11.88 40.19 -11.16
C ASP A 10 -11.28 39.19 -10.17
N TRP A 11 -11.81 39.12 -8.96
CA TRP A 11 -11.47 38.08 -8.01
C TRP A 11 -11.84 36.68 -8.54
N TYR A 12 -13.06 36.51 -9.05
CA TYR A 12 -13.53 35.23 -9.61
C TYR A 12 -12.71 34.78 -10.82
N ILE A 13 -12.39 35.70 -11.74
CA ILE A 13 -11.55 35.39 -12.91
C ILE A 13 -10.15 34.96 -12.49
N ARG A 14 -9.52 35.68 -11.54
CA ARG A 14 -8.20 35.32 -11.00
C ARG A 14 -8.21 33.96 -10.32
N GLN A 15 -9.23 33.65 -9.52
CA GLN A 15 -9.38 32.33 -8.93
C GLN A 15 -9.51 31.26 -10.00
N ARG A 16 -10.38 31.45 -11.00
CA ARG A 16 -10.56 30.47 -12.08
C ARG A 16 -9.30 30.22 -12.90
N LEU A 17 -8.47 31.25 -13.14
CA LEU A 17 -7.18 31.11 -13.82
C LEU A 17 -6.18 30.32 -12.96
N ARG A 18 -6.05 30.67 -11.68
CA ARG A 18 -5.19 29.95 -10.73
C ARG A 18 -5.58 28.48 -10.62
N LEU A 19 -6.87 28.17 -10.57
CA LEU A 19 -7.39 26.80 -10.55
C LEU A 19 -7.04 26.01 -11.82
N ARG A 20 -7.14 26.64 -12.99
CA ARG A 20 -6.77 26.00 -14.27
C ARG A 20 -5.27 25.73 -14.38
N GLU A 21 -4.44 26.57 -13.77
CA GLU A 21 -2.99 26.40 -13.74
C GLU A 21 -2.59 25.25 -12.81
N LEU A 22 -3.10 25.24 -11.57
CA LEU A 22 -2.87 24.16 -10.61
C LEU A 22 -3.35 22.82 -11.18
N ARG A 23 -4.55 22.78 -11.79
CA ARG A 23 -5.05 21.57 -12.45
C ARG A 23 -4.13 21.10 -13.57
N ARG A 24 -3.55 22.00 -14.38
CA ARG A 24 -2.62 21.61 -15.44
C ARG A 24 -1.33 21.01 -14.89
N ILE A 25 -0.79 21.56 -13.81
CA ILE A 25 0.41 21.03 -13.15
C ILE A 25 0.13 19.62 -12.59
N CYS A 26 -0.94 19.45 -11.81
CA CYS A 26 -1.32 18.16 -11.25
C CYS A 26 -1.58 17.13 -12.36
N MET A 27 -2.31 17.49 -13.42
CA MET A 27 -2.58 16.59 -14.54
C MET A 27 -1.29 16.11 -15.22
N LYS A 28 -0.32 16.99 -15.49
CA LYS A 28 0.98 16.59 -16.06
C LYS A 28 1.71 15.59 -15.16
N GLN A 29 1.76 15.86 -13.87
CA GLN A 29 2.41 14.96 -12.92
C GLN A 29 1.70 13.61 -12.81
N THR A 30 0.36 13.59 -12.86
CA THR A 30 -0.39 12.32 -12.89
C THR A 30 -0.13 11.50 -14.13
N THR A 31 -0.01 12.12 -15.30
CA THR A 31 0.30 11.40 -16.53
C THR A 31 1.69 10.78 -16.48
N VAL A 32 2.68 11.49 -15.93
CA VAL A 32 4.04 10.95 -15.75
C VAL A 32 4.03 9.79 -14.74
N ALA A 33 3.37 9.97 -13.60
CA ALA A 33 3.25 8.92 -12.59
C ALA A 33 2.52 7.67 -13.12
N ALA A 34 1.47 7.84 -13.91
CA ALA A 34 0.75 6.73 -14.54
C ALA A 34 1.60 5.98 -15.56
N LEU A 35 2.42 6.69 -16.36
CA LEU A 35 3.36 6.07 -17.29
C LEU A 35 4.46 5.29 -16.56
N LEU A 36 5.05 5.89 -15.52
CA LEU A 36 6.04 5.21 -14.67
C LEU A 36 5.45 3.98 -13.99
N TRP A 37 4.21 4.08 -13.54
CA TRP A 37 3.48 2.95 -12.95
C TRP A 37 3.29 1.82 -13.95
N LEU A 38 2.87 2.12 -15.19
CA LEU A 38 2.71 1.13 -16.27
C LEU A 38 4.03 0.46 -16.65
N ILE A 39 5.10 1.25 -16.82
CA ILE A 39 6.44 0.75 -17.13
C ILE A 39 6.93 -0.15 -15.99
N GLY A 40 6.77 0.31 -14.74
CA GLY A 40 7.14 -0.46 -13.57
C GLY A 40 6.42 -1.80 -13.50
N LEU A 41 5.14 -1.83 -13.84
CA LEU A 41 4.35 -3.07 -13.86
C LEU A 41 4.85 -4.06 -14.91
N ILE A 42 5.16 -3.56 -16.09
CA ILE A 42 5.75 -4.37 -17.17
C ILE A 42 7.08 -4.97 -16.71
N VAL A 43 7.91 -4.19 -16.00
CA VAL A 43 9.18 -4.67 -15.45
C VAL A 43 8.96 -5.77 -14.41
N ILE A 44 8.04 -5.59 -13.46
CA ILE A 44 7.72 -6.62 -12.45
C ILE A 44 7.28 -7.93 -13.10
N VAL A 45 6.46 -7.85 -14.15
CA VAL A 45 5.85 -9.03 -14.77
C VAL A 45 6.80 -9.74 -15.73
N LEU A 46 7.60 -8.99 -16.51
CA LEU A 46 8.40 -9.56 -17.61
C LEU A 46 9.87 -9.78 -17.27
N VAL A 47 10.41 -9.12 -16.24
CA VAL A 47 11.83 -9.20 -15.92
C VAL A 47 12.06 -10.08 -14.69
N PRO A 48 12.85 -11.16 -14.80
CA PRO A 48 13.23 -11.98 -13.65
C PRO A 48 14.22 -11.20 -12.77
N LEU A 49 13.69 -10.51 -11.76
CA LEU A 49 14.47 -9.73 -10.80
C LEU A 49 14.81 -10.58 -9.56
N PRO A 50 15.97 -10.35 -8.91
CA PRO A 50 16.26 -10.94 -7.60
C PRO A 50 15.26 -10.43 -6.55
N THR A 51 15.01 -11.23 -5.51
CA THR A 51 13.91 -11.03 -4.53
C THR A 51 13.90 -9.64 -3.90
N LEU A 52 15.07 -9.10 -3.55
CA LEU A 52 15.20 -7.75 -2.98
C LEU A 52 14.83 -6.65 -4.01
N ALA A 53 15.28 -6.79 -5.25
CA ALA A 53 14.98 -5.80 -6.28
C ALA A 53 13.48 -5.83 -6.66
N LEU A 54 12.89 -7.03 -6.72
CA LEU A 54 11.47 -7.20 -7.02
C LEU A 54 10.58 -6.61 -5.91
N THR A 55 10.92 -6.84 -4.63
CA THR A 55 10.17 -6.28 -3.49
C THR A 55 10.27 -4.75 -3.44
N LEU A 56 11.46 -4.18 -3.65
CA LEU A 56 11.65 -2.74 -3.72
C LEU A 56 10.89 -2.12 -4.91
N ALA A 57 10.91 -2.77 -6.08
CA ALA A 57 10.16 -2.33 -7.24
C ALA A 57 8.65 -2.38 -6.98
N ALA A 58 8.14 -3.49 -6.43
CA ALA A 58 6.73 -3.64 -6.05
C ALA A 58 6.29 -2.59 -5.04
N LEU A 59 7.12 -2.30 -4.03
CA LEU A 59 6.87 -1.25 -3.06
C LEU A 59 6.81 0.14 -3.73
N PHE A 60 7.78 0.47 -4.58
CA PHE A 60 7.81 1.75 -5.29
C PHE A 60 6.57 1.95 -6.17
N ILE A 61 6.18 0.92 -6.91
CA ILE A 61 5.01 0.95 -7.80
C ILE A 61 3.70 1.00 -7.00
N ALA A 62 3.62 0.31 -5.85
CA ALA A 62 2.50 0.39 -4.93
C ALA A 62 2.32 1.80 -4.32
N LEU A 63 3.42 2.51 -4.06
CA LEU A 63 3.41 3.86 -3.48
C LEU A 63 3.17 4.98 -4.51
N LEU A 64 3.38 4.73 -5.81
CA LEU A 64 3.19 5.72 -6.87
C LEU A 64 1.76 6.32 -6.90
N PRO A 65 0.68 5.52 -6.86
CA PRO A 65 -0.69 6.05 -6.79
C PRO A 65 -0.95 6.89 -5.53
N VAL A 66 -0.31 6.54 -4.41
CA VAL A 66 -0.38 7.28 -3.15
C VAL A 66 0.22 8.66 -3.31
N SER A 67 1.41 8.74 -3.92
CA SER A 67 2.08 10.01 -4.17
C SER A 67 1.24 10.93 -5.04
N VAL A 68 0.56 10.38 -6.06
CA VAL A 68 -0.39 11.11 -6.92
C VAL A 68 -1.58 11.62 -6.10
N LEU A 69 -2.19 10.76 -5.27
CA LEU A 69 -3.30 11.14 -4.42
C LEU A 69 -2.91 12.31 -3.51
N LEU A 70 -1.76 12.22 -2.82
CA LEU A 70 -1.24 13.28 -1.95
C LEU A 70 -0.97 14.58 -2.70
N LEU A 71 -0.41 14.49 -3.92
CA LEU A 71 -0.16 15.65 -4.78
C LEU A 71 -1.45 16.42 -5.07
N TRP A 72 -2.51 15.69 -5.42
CA TRP A 72 -3.83 16.29 -5.58
C TRP A 72 -4.36 16.81 -4.25
N LEU A 73 -4.24 16.04 -3.17
CA LEU A 73 -4.81 16.38 -1.87
C LEU A 73 -4.29 17.69 -1.29
N ILE A 74 -3.01 18.02 -1.51
CA ILE A 74 -2.42 19.31 -1.13
C ILE A 74 -3.12 20.48 -1.85
N HIS A 75 -3.55 20.25 -3.09
CA HIS A 75 -4.13 21.28 -3.96
C HIS A 75 -5.67 21.28 -3.93
N ILE A 76 -6.31 20.19 -3.48
CA ILE A 76 -7.77 20.01 -3.40
C ILE A 76 -8.49 21.09 -2.58
N PRO A 77 -8.02 21.52 -1.39
CA PRO A 77 -8.66 22.59 -0.62
C PRO A 77 -8.85 23.87 -1.44
N ALA A 78 -7.82 24.24 -2.19
CA ALA A 78 -7.85 25.38 -3.08
C ALA A 78 -8.75 25.13 -4.31
N ILE A 79 -8.76 23.90 -4.85
CA ILE A 79 -9.50 23.54 -6.08
C ILE A 79 -11.00 23.38 -5.87
N TRP A 80 -11.40 22.78 -4.76
CA TRP A 80 -12.78 22.36 -4.49
C TRP A 80 -13.44 23.17 -3.37
N ASN A 81 -12.77 24.21 -2.87
CA ASN A 81 -13.23 25.05 -1.76
C ASN A 81 -13.57 24.23 -0.50
N ILE A 82 -12.77 23.20 -0.23
CA ILE A 82 -12.90 22.34 0.96
C ILE A 82 -12.03 22.92 2.06
N HIS A 83 -12.57 23.05 3.27
CA HIS A 83 -11.81 23.56 4.41
C HIS A 83 -10.62 22.65 4.72
N ALA A 84 -9.42 23.21 4.88
CA ALA A 84 -8.18 22.43 5.05
C ALA A 84 -8.23 21.47 6.26
N SER A 85 -8.94 21.85 7.33
CA SER A 85 -9.14 21.00 8.51
C SER A 85 -9.89 19.70 8.19
N LEU A 86 -10.88 19.72 7.31
CA LEU A 86 -11.61 18.50 6.91
C LEU A 86 -10.69 17.53 6.16
N VAL A 87 -9.84 18.06 5.28
CA VAL A 87 -8.84 17.26 4.57
C VAL A 87 -7.84 16.65 5.55
N ALA A 88 -7.35 17.42 6.52
CA ALA A 88 -6.44 16.92 7.55
C ALA A 88 -7.09 15.82 8.41
N ILE A 89 -8.34 15.99 8.82
CA ILE A 89 -9.10 14.98 9.59
C ILE A 89 -9.24 13.69 8.78
N ILE A 90 -9.63 13.77 7.51
CA ILE A 90 -9.80 12.58 6.66
C ILE A 90 -8.47 11.86 6.44
N VAL A 91 -7.38 12.60 6.23
CA VAL A 91 -6.04 12.00 6.07
C VAL A 91 -5.61 11.32 7.35
N PHE A 92 -5.74 11.99 8.50
CA PHE A 92 -5.35 11.45 9.79
C PHE A 92 -6.17 10.20 10.14
N ALA A 93 -7.50 10.27 9.98
CA ALA A 93 -8.39 9.14 10.24
C ALA A 93 -8.08 7.95 9.31
N SER A 94 -7.84 8.20 8.03
CA SER A 94 -7.52 7.13 7.07
C SER A 94 -6.15 6.52 7.33
N THR A 95 -5.11 7.30 7.64
CA THR A 95 -3.80 6.77 8.01
C THR A 95 -3.81 6.00 9.33
N ALA A 96 -4.54 6.49 10.34
CA ALA A 96 -4.72 5.77 11.60
C ALA A 96 -5.40 4.41 11.38
N LEU A 97 -6.49 4.39 10.60
CA LEU A 97 -7.20 3.15 10.27
C LEU A 97 -6.31 2.17 9.50
N LEU A 98 -5.59 2.65 8.47
CA LEU A 98 -4.66 1.82 7.70
C LEU A 98 -3.53 1.26 8.59
N SER A 99 -3.04 2.04 9.55
CA SER A 99 -2.03 1.57 10.52
C SER A 99 -2.57 0.49 11.45
N VAL A 100 -3.82 0.60 11.91
CA VAL A 100 -4.48 -0.44 12.71
C VAL A 100 -4.62 -1.73 11.90
N VAL A 101 -5.04 -1.64 10.64
CA VAL A 101 -5.12 -2.80 9.73
C VAL A 101 -3.73 -3.42 9.52
N GLY A 102 -2.70 -2.59 9.31
CA GLY A 102 -1.33 -3.05 9.15
C GLY A 102 -0.81 -3.80 10.39
N ARG A 103 -1.09 -3.27 11.58
CA ARG A 103 -0.75 -3.91 12.86
C ARG A 103 -1.44 -5.26 13.03
N TYR A 104 -2.73 -5.33 12.65
CA TYR A 104 -3.49 -6.56 12.71
C TYR A 104 -2.90 -7.62 11.78
N LEU A 105 -2.68 -7.28 10.50
CA LEU A 105 -2.08 -8.20 9.52
C LEU A 105 -0.69 -8.67 9.95
N SER A 106 0.16 -7.75 10.42
CA SER A 106 1.49 -8.10 10.93
C SER A 106 1.41 -9.04 12.12
N GLY A 107 0.44 -8.84 13.01
CA GLY A 107 0.22 -9.69 14.18
C GLY A 107 -0.17 -11.10 13.78
N VAL A 108 -1.08 -11.24 12.80
CA VAL A 108 -1.49 -12.54 12.25
C VAL A 108 -0.31 -13.25 11.61
N ILE A 109 0.42 -12.60 10.70
CA ILE A 109 1.55 -13.21 9.98
C ILE A 109 2.65 -13.67 10.95
N LEU A 110 3.04 -12.84 11.91
CA LEU A 110 4.07 -13.20 12.89
C LEU A 110 3.62 -14.31 13.84
N ASN A 111 2.36 -14.26 14.28
CA ASN A 111 1.79 -15.31 15.11
C ASN A 111 1.73 -16.65 14.34
N ASP A 112 1.39 -16.63 13.05
CA ASP A 112 1.34 -17.83 12.23
C ASP A 112 2.74 -18.40 11.94
N MET A 113 3.76 -17.54 11.78
CA MET A 113 5.15 -17.96 11.54
C MET A 113 5.84 -18.50 12.79
N PHE A 114 5.66 -17.84 13.94
CA PHE A 114 6.42 -18.15 15.17
C PHE A 114 5.59 -18.86 16.23
N ALA A 115 4.27 -19.00 16.05
CA ALA A 115 3.32 -19.49 17.06
C ALA A 115 3.38 -18.72 18.39
N GLU A 116 3.83 -17.46 18.35
CA GLU A 116 4.15 -16.66 19.52
C GLU A 116 3.65 -15.23 19.41
N ALA A 117 3.53 -14.57 20.57
CA ALA A 117 3.06 -13.19 20.61
C ALA A 117 3.98 -12.26 19.79
N PRO A 118 3.45 -11.45 18.86
CA PRO A 118 4.26 -10.60 17.98
C PRO A 118 5.07 -9.53 18.73
N SER A 119 4.72 -9.25 19.99
CA SER A 119 5.48 -8.36 20.87
C SER A 119 6.90 -8.84 21.17
N PHE A 120 7.20 -10.13 21.01
CA PHE A 120 8.55 -10.66 21.15
C PHE A 120 9.47 -10.32 19.96
N PHE A 121 8.90 -9.86 18.85
CA PHE A 121 9.63 -9.51 17.62
C PHE A 121 9.36 -8.05 17.23
N PRO A 122 9.85 -7.07 18.00
CA PRO A 122 9.47 -5.68 17.82
C PRO A 122 9.88 -5.12 16.45
N ILE A 123 11.04 -5.52 15.91
CA ILE A 123 11.52 -4.99 14.62
C ILE A 123 10.75 -5.64 13.47
N ALA A 124 10.54 -6.96 13.52
CA ALA A 124 9.70 -7.65 12.55
C ALA A 124 8.25 -7.13 12.60
N TYR A 125 7.69 -6.87 13.79
CA TYR A 125 6.33 -6.34 13.95
C TYR A 125 6.19 -4.92 13.40
N ALA A 126 7.17 -4.04 13.61
CA ALA A 126 7.18 -2.72 13.01
C ALA A 126 7.24 -2.79 11.48
N THR A 127 8.10 -3.67 10.96
CA THR A 127 8.27 -3.89 9.51
C THR A 127 7.00 -4.47 8.88
N GLY A 128 6.38 -5.46 9.53
CA GLY A 128 5.14 -6.07 9.07
C GLY A 128 3.98 -5.09 9.14
N THR A 129 3.95 -4.22 10.15
CA THR A 129 2.97 -3.14 10.24
C THR A 129 3.09 -2.19 9.04
N PHE A 130 4.31 -1.85 8.64
CA PHE A 130 4.55 -1.05 7.43
C PHE A 130 4.03 -1.75 6.18
N PHE A 131 4.42 -3.00 5.94
CA PHE A 131 3.95 -3.77 4.78
C PHE A 131 2.42 -3.94 4.77
N GLY A 132 1.82 -4.26 5.91
CA GLY A 132 0.37 -4.39 6.05
C GLY A 132 -0.37 -3.07 5.81
N THR A 133 0.20 -1.94 6.22
CA THR A 133 -0.35 -0.60 5.94
C THR A 133 -0.30 -0.29 4.44
N VAL A 134 0.82 -0.58 3.77
CA VAL A 134 0.97 -0.42 2.32
C VAL A 134 -0.02 -1.34 1.59
N PHE A 135 -0.12 -2.60 1.99
CA PHE A 135 -1.07 -3.55 1.41
C PHE A 135 -2.52 -3.06 1.54
N ALA A 136 -2.94 -2.67 2.74
CA ALA A 136 -4.27 -2.13 2.98
C ALA A 136 -4.56 -0.88 2.11
N MET A 137 -3.55 -0.04 1.90
CA MET A 137 -3.66 1.12 1.03
C MET A 137 -3.81 0.73 -0.45
N VAL A 138 -3.05 -0.25 -0.94
CA VAL A 138 -3.17 -0.75 -2.31
C VAL A 138 -4.55 -1.38 -2.53
N VAL A 139 -5.05 -2.16 -1.57
CA VAL A 139 -6.39 -2.74 -1.61
C VAL A 139 -7.46 -1.65 -1.65
N LEU A 140 -7.35 -0.62 -0.81
CA LEU A 140 -8.27 0.52 -0.82
C LEU A 140 -8.30 1.20 -2.19
N LEU A 141 -7.12 1.45 -2.78
CA LEU A 141 -7.00 2.02 -4.12
C LEU A 141 -7.63 1.11 -5.18
N ALA A 142 -7.38 -0.20 -5.12
CA ALA A 142 -8.00 -1.17 -6.01
C ALA A 142 -9.53 -1.14 -5.91
N CYS A 143 -10.09 -1.13 -4.68
CA CYS A 143 -11.52 -0.98 -4.45
C CYS A 143 -12.07 0.34 -5.04
N CYS A 144 -11.39 1.46 -4.85
CA CYS A 144 -11.79 2.74 -5.44
C CYS A 144 -11.79 2.68 -6.98
N THR A 145 -10.75 2.11 -7.60
CA THR A 145 -10.70 1.95 -9.06
C THR A 145 -11.81 1.04 -9.58
N LEU A 146 -12.16 -0.02 -8.84
CA LEU A 146 -13.25 -0.91 -9.17
C LEU A 146 -14.60 -0.20 -9.12
N VAL A 147 -14.87 0.59 -8.07
CA VAL A 147 -16.10 1.39 -7.96
C VAL A 147 -16.25 2.35 -9.13
N ILE A 148 -15.17 3.05 -9.49
CA ILE A 148 -15.17 3.98 -10.63
C ILE A 148 -15.39 3.23 -11.96
N LEU A 149 -14.76 2.06 -12.12
CA LEU A 149 -14.95 1.21 -13.29
C LEU A 149 -16.41 0.75 -13.41
N CYS A 150 -17.01 0.26 -12.33
CA CYS A 150 -18.42 -0.14 -12.29
C CYS A 150 -19.35 1.03 -12.64
N PHE A 151 -19.10 2.21 -12.08
CA PHE A 151 -19.88 3.41 -12.38
C PHE A 151 -19.77 3.80 -13.87
N ASN A 152 -18.57 3.80 -14.44
CA ASN A 152 -18.37 4.08 -15.86
C ASN A 152 -19.06 3.05 -16.76
N LEU A 153 -19.02 1.77 -16.39
CA LEU A 153 -19.68 0.70 -17.14
C LEU A 153 -21.20 0.83 -17.09
N ILE A 154 -21.77 1.22 -15.94
CA ILE A 154 -23.19 1.56 -15.81
C ILE A 154 -23.56 2.72 -16.74
N LEU A 155 -22.78 3.82 -16.73
CA LEU A 155 -23.02 4.96 -17.62
C LEU A 155 -22.94 4.57 -19.11
N MET A 156 -22.01 3.69 -19.48
CA MET A 156 -21.93 3.14 -20.84
C MET A 156 -23.20 2.38 -21.20
N LEU A 157 -23.66 1.48 -20.33
CA LEU A 157 -24.88 0.69 -20.56
C LEU A 157 -26.10 1.59 -20.73
N PHE A 158 -26.27 2.61 -19.87
CA PHE A 158 -27.33 3.60 -20.02
C PHE A 158 -27.22 4.37 -21.34
N SER A 159 -26.02 4.81 -21.72
CA SER A 159 -25.82 5.53 -22.98
C SER A 159 -26.11 4.67 -24.20
N SER A 160 -25.80 3.38 -24.14
CA SER A 160 -26.07 2.40 -25.19
C SER A 160 -27.57 2.12 -25.30
N ALA A 161 -28.25 1.92 -24.16
CA ALA A 161 -29.70 1.73 -24.12
C ALA A 161 -30.45 2.96 -24.67
N ALA A 162 -30.03 4.17 -24.28
CA ALA A 162 -30.58 5.42 -24.80
C ALA A 162 -30.36 5.56 -26.32
N HIS A 163 -29.19 5.15 -26.83
CA HIS A 163 -28.90 5.12 -28.26
C HIS A 163 -29.85 4.15 -28.99
N HIS A 164 -30.00 2.91 -28.50
CA HIS A 164 -30.94 1.95 -29.07
C HIS A 164 -32.37 2.48 -29.08
N LEU A 165 -32.83 3.10 -27.99
CA LEU A 165 -34.16 3.71 -27.92
C LEU A 165 -34.32 4.83 -28.97
N SER A 166 -33.33 5.70 -29.10
CA SER A 166 -33.34 6.80 -30.09
C SER A 166 -33.33 6.32 -31.53
N TRP A 167 -32.61 5.22 -31.81
CA TRP A 167 -32.56 4.59 -33.12
C TRP A 167 -33.91 3.97 -33.49
N VAL A 168 -34.55 3.25 -32.55
CA VAL A 168 -35.93 2.74 -32.72
C VAL A 168 -36.93 3.88 -32.91
N ALA A 169 -36.70 5.02 -32.24
CA ALA A 169 -37.52 6.22 -32.38
C ALA A 169 -37.22 7.06 -33.64
N GLY A 170 -36.29 6.63 -34.52
CA GLY A 170 -35.96 7.33 -35.77
C GLY A 170 -35.20 8.65 -35.59
N LEU A 171 -34.67 8.92 -34.40
CA LEU A 171 -33.93 10.15 -34.08
C LEU A 171 -32.42 9.92 -34.31
N SER A 172 -31.84 10.57 -35.31
CA SER A 172 -30.40 10.50 -35.59
C SER A 172 -29.64 11.51 -34.73
N HIS A 173 -28.87 11.01 -33.75
CA HIS A 173 -28.02 11.86 -32.91
C HIS A 173 -26.52 11.54 -33.07
N PRO A 174 -25.62 12.54 -32.94
CA PRO A 174 -24.20 12.40 -33.21
C PRO A 174 -23.45 11.81 -31.98
N TYR A 175 -23.71 10.55 -31.61
CA TYR A 175 -23.10 9.91 -30.42
C TYR A 175 -21.80 9.12 -30.67
N ARG A 176 -21.38 8.96 -31.93
CA ARG A 176 -20.29 8.02 -32.31
C ARG A 176 -18.91 8.34 -31.72
N ARG A 177 -18.60 9.61 -31.40
CA ARG A 177 -17.30 9.99 -30.80
C ARG A 177 -17.20 9.74 -29.29
N ARG A 178 -18.33 9.66 -28.57
CA ARG A 178 -18.32 9.51 -27.10
C ARG A 178 -18.09 8.06 -26.66
N GLY A 179 -18.47 7.09 -27.48
CA GLY A 179 -18.24 5.66 -27.22
C GLY A 179 -16.76 5.27 -27.14
N TRP A 180 -15.92 5.78 -28.04
CA TRP A 180 -14.47 5.50 -28.05
C TRP A 180 -13.74 6.08 -26.83
N TYR A 181 -14.12 7.29 -26.39
CA TYR A 181 -13.59 7.90 -25.17
C TYR A 181 -13.96 7.08 -23.92
N ASN A 182 -15.22 6.65 -23.82
CA ASN A 182 -15.65 5.82 -22.71
C ASN A 182 -14.86 4.50 -22.72
N LEU A 183 -14.74 3.83 -23.87
CA LEU A 183 -14.07 2.53 -23.99
C LEU A 183 -12.57 2.61 -23.65
N GLY A 184 -11.89 3.67 -24.13
CA GLY A 184 -10.51 3.97 -23.73
C GLY A 184 -10.36 4.23 -22.23
N SER A 185 -11.30 4.96 -21.62
CA SER A 185 -11.27 5.19 -20.17
C SER A 185 -11.49 3.91 -19.36
N ALA A 186 -12.41 3.04 -19.78
CA ALA A 186 -12.63 1.76 -19.11
C ALA A 186 -11.41 0.85 -19.19
N LEU A 187 -10.74 0.78 -20.34
CA LEU A 187 -9.49 0.02 -20.50
C LEU A 187 -8.41 0.50 -19.52
N ILE A 188 -8.25 1.82 -19.36
CA ILE A 188 -7.28 2.39 -18.40
C ILE A 188 -7.62 1.96 -16.97
N PHE A 189 -8.88 2.02 -16.56
CA PHE A 189 -9.28 1.61 -15.21
C PHE A 189 -9.13 0.09 -14.99
N ILE A 190 -9.39 -0.74 -16.01
CA ILE A 190 -9.14 -2.18 -15.96
C ILE A 190 -7.65 -2.47 -15.76
N LEU A 191 -6.79 -1.82 -16.56
CA LEU A 191 -5.33 -1.97 -16.42
C LEU A 191 -4.84 -1.48 -15.06
N ALA A 192 -5.38 -0.36 -14.56
CA ALA A 192 -5.07 0.18 -13.24
C ALA A 192 -5.45 -0.81 -12.11
N PHE A 193 -6.64 -1.40 -12.20
CA PHE A 193 -7.12 -2.40 -11.25
C PHE A 193 -6.25 -3.67 -11.30
N LEU A 194 -6.04 -4.24 -12.48
CA LEU A 194 -5.20 -5.43 -12.64
C LEU A 194 -3.80 -5.20 -12.09
N GLY A 195 -3.17 -4.08 -12.44
CA GLY A 195 -1.84 -3.80 -11.97
C GLY A 195 -1.73 -3.59 -10.46
N THR A 196 -2.71 -2.94 -9.84
CA THR A 196 -2.73 -2.77 -8.38
C THR A 196 -2.94 -4.10 -7.67
N THR A 197 -3.81 -4.97 -8.20
CA THR A 197 -4.02 -6.32 -7.64
C THR A 197 -2.79 -7.24 -7.77
N ILE A 198 -2.11 -7.23 -8.92
CA ILE A 198 -0.86 -7.98 -9.13
C ILE A 198 0.22 -7.50 -8.15
N SER A 199 0.38 -6.18 -8.02
CA SER A 199 1.36 -5.59 -7.10
C SER A 199 1.07 -5.98 -5.64
N ALA A 200 -0.21 -5.98 -5.26
CA ALA A 200 -0.64 -6.41 -3.92
C ALA A 200 -0.34 -7.89 -3.66
N ALA A 201 -0.61 -8.76 -4.62
CA ALA A 201 -0.35 -10.20 -4.51
C ALA A 201 1.15 -10.49 -4.33
N VAL A 202 2.00 -9.84 -5.14
CA VAL A 202 3.47 -9.96 -5.02
C VAL A 202 3.95 -9.45 -3.66
N LEU A 203 3.42 -8.32 -3.18
CA LEU A 203 3.82 -7.78 -1.88
C LEU A 203 3.44 -8.71 -0.73
N LEU A 204 2.26 -9.34 -0.81
CA LEU A 204 1.78 -10.28 0.21
C LEU A 204 2.67 -11.53 0.26
N GLU A 205 2.87 -12.19 -0.88
CA GLU A 205 3.68 -13.41 -0.98
C GLU A 205 5.12 -13.20 -0.49
N ARG A 206 5.69 -12.03 -0.76
CA ARG A 206 7.07 -11.73 -0.34
C ARG A 206 7.18 -11.19 1.07
N SER A 207 6.09 -10.69 1.65
CA SER A 207 6.12 -10.12 2.99
C SER A 207 6.50 -11.15 4.04
N GLU A 208 6.05 -12.39 3.92
CA GLU A 208 6.41 -13.47 4.85
C GLU A 208 7.91 -13.74 4.85
N THR A 209 8.51 -13.94 3.67
CA THR A 209 9.97 -14.19 3.55
C THR A 209 10.78 -13.02 4.09
N VAL A 210 10.37 -11.78 3.79
CA VAL A 210 11.06 -10.59 4.30
C VAL A 210 10.92 -10.48 5.82
N LEU A 211 9.74 -10.77 6.37
CA LEU A 211 9.51 -10.69 7.80
C LEU A 211 10.26 -11.76 8.59
N GLN A 212 10.33 -12.99 8.07
CA GLN A 212 11.16 -14.04 8.64
C GLN A 212 12.64 -13.63 8.63
N TRP A 213 13.13 -13.11 7.49
CA TRP A 213 14.51 -12.63 7.40
C TRP A 213 14.80 -11.48 8.38
N VAL A 214 13.92 -10.48 8.47
CA VAL A 214 14.06 -9.37 9.42
C VAL A 214 14.04 -9.87 10.85
N ALA A 215 13.12 -10.76 11.20
CA ALA A 215 13.06 -11.34 12.55
C ALA A 215 14.37 -12.05 12.90
N VAL A 216 14.86 -12.92 12.02
CA VAL A 216 16.10 -13.69 12.26
C VAL A 216 17.34 -12.81 12.28
N GLU A 217 17.39 -11.70 11.55
CA GLU A 217 18.55 -10.80 11.52
C GLU A 217 18.54 -9.76 12.64
N ALA A 218 17.37 -9.27 13.02
CA ALA A 218 17.24 -8.11 13.89
C ALA A 218 16.71 -8.44 15.28
N ASP A 219 15.82 -9.44 15.42
CA ASP A 219 15.20 -9.82 16.69
C ASP A 219 15.84 -11.07 17.32
N PHE A 220 16.53 -11.92 16.52
CA PHE A 220 17.28 -13.07 17.04
C PHE A 220 18.74 -12.71 17.32
N PHE A 221 19.23 -13.10 18.50
CA PHE A 221 20.57 -12.78 18.98
C PHE A 221 21.54 -13.94 18.78
N PRO A 222 22.72 -13.71 18.17
CA PRO A 222 23.77 -14.73 18.06
C PRO A 222 24.48 -14.97 19.40
N ASP A 223 24.62 -13.95 20.24
CA ASP A 223 25.22 -14.07 21.57
C ASP A 223 24.12 -14.21 22.62
N HIS A 224 23.86 -15.44 23.04
CA HIS A 224 22.81 -15.77 23.99
C HIS A 224 23.39 -16.34 25.30
N HIS A 225 22.82 -15.94 26.44
CA HIS A 225 23.28 -16.40 27.75
C HIS A 225 22.68 -17.75 28.20
N CYS A 226 22.09 -18.53 27.29
CA CYS A 226 21.53 -19.85 27.58
C CYS A 226 22.62 -20.93 27.67
N ALA A 227 22.43 -21.90 28.56
CA ALA A 227 23.12 -23.18 28.49
C ALA A 227 22.62 -23.94 27.24
N THR A 228 23.55 -24.40 26.40
CA THR A 228 23.25 -25.06 25.11
C THR A 228 23.37 -26.58 25.18
N SER A 229 23.59 -27.14 26.38
CA SER A 229 23.69 -28.58 26.57
C SER A 229 22.38 -29.26 26.18
N GLY A 230 22.41 -30.11 25.15
CA GLY A 230 21.23 -30.81 24.64
C GLY A 230 20.47 -30.08 23.53
N TRP A 231 20.94 -28.90 23.08
CA TRP A 231 20.42 -28.29 21.87
C TRP A 231 20.91 -29.05 20.62
N PRO A 232 20.11 -29.11 19.55
CA PRO A 232 20.57 -29.62 18.27
C PRO A 232 21.75 -28.81 17.75
N GLU A 233 22.68 -29.48 17.05
CA GLU A 233 23.81 -28.80 16.40
C GLU A 233 23.30 -27.86 15.29
N GLY A 234 23.97 -26.72 15.09
CA GLY A 234 23.65 -25.79 13.99
C GLY A 234 22.70 -24.63 14.34
N ILE A 235 22.35 -24.45 15.62
CA ILE A 235 21.66 -23.24 16.09
C ILE A 235 22.62 -22.06 16.01
N THR A 236 22.24 -21.02 15.25
CA THR A 236 23.10 -19.85 15.02
C THR A 236 22.63 -18.62 15.78
N ARG A 237 21.33 -18.50 16.04
CA ARG A 237 20.72 -17.34 16.71
C ARG A 237 19.50 -17.74 17.51
N VAL A 238 19.14 -16.91 18.48
CA VAL A 238 18.08 -17.20 19.45
C VAL A 238 17.23 -15.97 19.76
N ALA A 239 15.90 -16.11 19.78
CA ALA A 239 14.97 -15.11 20.31
C ALA A 239 14.35 -15.59 21.63
N PHE A 240 14.26 -14.70 22.62
CA PHE A 240 13.73 -15.03 23.93
C PHE A 240 12.21 -14.95 23.96
N VAL A 241 11.58 -16.04 24.38
CA VAL A 241 10.12 -16.19 24.45
C VAL A 241 9.77 -16.61 25.87
N GLY A 242 9.63 -15.63 26.75
CA GLY A 242 9.44 -15.85 28.19
C GLY A 242 10.74 -16.15 28.95
N ASP A 243 10.59 -16.74 30.13
CA ASP A 243 11.70 -16.86 31.10
C ASP A 243 12.59 -18.09 30.91
N GLU A 244 12.03 -19.20 30.40
CA GLU A 244 12.73 -20.50 30.30
C GLU A 244 12.72 -21.09 28.89
N GLN A 245 12.11 -20.41 27.92
CA GLN A 245 12.02 -20.88 26.54
C GLN A 245 12.58 -19.85 25.58
N VAL A 246 13.15 -20.37 24.49
CA VAL A 246 13.69 -19.56 23.42
C VAL A 246 13.40 -20.21 22.08
N LEU A 247 13.33 -19.40 21.04
CA LEU A 247 13.27 -19.87 19.67
C LEU A 247 14.68 -19.86 19.11
N GLY A 248 15.19 -21.03 18.76
CA GLY A 248 16.46 -21.19 18.08
C GLY A 248 16.29 -21.22 16.57
N TYR A 249 17.12 -20.49 15.84
CA TYR A 249 17.18 -20.54 14.39
C TYR A 249 18.27 -21.53 13.93
N LEU A 250 17.85 -22.55 13.18
CA LEU A 250 18.69 -23.60 12.63
C LEU A 250 19.07 -23.23 11.19
N GLY A 251 20.24 -22.61 11.02
CA GLY A 251 20.63 -21.98 9.75
C GLY A 251 20.79 -22.94 8.57
N VAL A 252 21.00 -24.24 8.81
CA VAL A 252 21.16 -25.25 7.74
C VAL A 252 19.81 -25.64 7.12
N GLU A 253 18.75 -25.66 7.91
CA GLU A 253 17.40 -26.07 7.47
C GLU A 253 16.45 -24.89 7.28
N ASP A 254 16.90 -23.66 7.54
CA ASP A 254 16.07 -22.43 7.58
C ASP A 254 14.80 -22.63 8.44
N ARG A 255 15.01 -23.25 9.61
CA ARG A 255 13.93 -23.69 10.51
C ARG A 255 14.06 -23.06 11.88
N ILE A 256 12.93 -22.70 12.48
CA ILE A 256 12.85 -22.24 13.86
C ILE A 256 12.41 -23.40 14.75
N VAL A 257 13.06 -23.56 15.91
CA VAL A 257 12.77 -24.61 16.89
C VAL A 257 12.62 -24.02 18.27
N VAL A 258 11.68 -24.55 19.06
CA VAL A 258 11.55 -24.17 20.48
C VAL A 258 12.61 -24.93 21.28
N LEU A 259 13.38 -24.21 22.09
CA LEU A 259 14.47 -24.73 22.90
C LEU A 259 14.32 -24.28 24.36
N PRO A 260 14.70 -25.13 25.33
CA PRO A 260 14.79 -24.70 26.71
C PRO A 260 16.01 -23.79 26.90
N CYS A 261 15.85 -22.72 27.68
CA CYS A 261 16.95 -21.84 28.07
C CYS A 261 17.11 -21.81 29.59
N GLN A 262 18.17 -22.45 30.07
CA GLN A 262 18.66 -22.20 31.41
C GLN A 262 19.68 -21.07 31.33
N ARG A 263 19.37 -19.92 31.96
CA ARG A 263 20.29 -18.77 32.00
C ARG A 263 21.57 -19.20 32.72
N ARG A 264 22.72 -18.99 32.08
CA ARG A 264 24.01 -19.16 32.76
C ARG A 264 24.07 -18.15 33.92
N PRO A 265 24.52 -18.57 35.11
CA PRO A 265 24.78 -17.61 36.17
C PRO A 265 25.79 -16.58 35.66
N LEU A 266 25.48 -15.29 35.83
CA LEU A 266 26.44 -14.22 35.58
C LEU A 266 27.72 -14.59 36.34
N GLN A 267 28.83 -14.80 35.62
CA GLN A 267 30.12 -15.04 36.25
C GLN A 267 30.42 -13.86 37.18
N GLY A 268 30.19 -14.03 38.48
CA GLY A 268 30.41 -13.01 39.52
C GLY A 268 29.23 -12.69 40.46
N GLY A 269 28.02 -13.19 40.22
CA GLY A 269 26.89 -12.99 41.13
C GLY A 269 26.80 -14.06 42.21
N ALA A 270 27.22 -13.76 43.44
CA ALA A 270 26.97 -14.63 44.60
C ALA A 270 25.45 -14.89 44.74
N PRO A 271 25.05 -16.10 45.17
CA PRO A 271 23.64 -16.42 45.39
C PRO A 271 23.04 -15.49 46.45
N ARG A 272 21.86 -14.94 46.18
CA ARG A 272 20.93 -14.42 47.17
C ARG A 272 19.74 -15.37 47.27
#